data_AF-A0A2T2R364-F1
#
_entry.id   AF-A0A2T2R364-F1
#
_cell.length_a   1.000
_cell.length_b   1.000
_cell.length_c   1.000
_cell.angle_alpha   90.00
_cell.angle_beta   90.00
_cell.angle_gamma   90.00
#
_symmetry.space_group_name_H-M   'P 1'
#
loop_
_entity.id
_entity.type
_entity.pdbx_description
1 polymer ?
#
loop_
_entity_poly.entity_id
_entity_poly.type
_entity_poly.pdbx_seq_one_letter_code
_entity_poly.pdbx_strand_id
1 'polypeptide(L)'
;MHKRDIIIMVFSLLMVGAGCSVNKNKTKTTSTTKIQQTSTVNNELTSTQKANNTTSKKKTATATKQKKETSSNSNLKITNLQQNDIVSRNFVIKGEASGTWFFEGDFKIVVHDSESNNIVTTSIATAKENWMTKNLVPFSSTINLGKFQGEEIVVEFEQANPSGKPELDKSEFITLRVKQTQTKKNGEVKKGVAKDGCVISGCSNQICADKGVMSSCEYKPKYECYRTATCERQDNGNCGWTKDKQLKTCLSKYNN
;
A
#
# COMPACT_ATOMS: atom_id res chain seq x y z
N MET A 1 50.10 15.51 41.51
CA MET A 1 50.41 16.73 40.73
C MET A 1 49.39 16.79 39.59
N HIS A 2 48.31 17.57 39.71
CA HIS A 2 48.16 18.93 39.15
C HIS A 2 48.38 18.93 37.62
N LYS A 3 47.46 19.34 36.73
CA LYS A 3 46.26 20.20 36.78
C LYS A 3 45.36 19.91 35.56
N ARG A 4 44.05 20.18 35.73
CA ARG A 4 43.05 20.38 34.67
C ARG A 4 43.09 21.87 34.27
N ASP A 5 43.24 22.16 32.98
CA ASP A 5 42.96 23.48 32.36
C ASP A 5 42.00 23.18 31.18
N ILE A 6 40.68 23.45 31.24
CA ILE A 6 39.96 24.74 31.15
C ILE A 6 40.27 25.50 29.87
N ILE A 7 39.49 25.25 28.80
CA ILE A 7 39.11 26.25 27.80
C ILE A 7 37.63 26.01 27.45
N ILE A 8 36.74 26.70 28.17
CA ILE A 8 35.34 26.88 27.76
C ILE A 8 35.27 28.25 27.12
N MET A 9 35.10 28.29 25.79
CA MET A 9 34.83 29.52 25.05
C MET A 9 33.42 30.02 25.41
N VAL A 10 33.40 31.12 26.15
CA VAL A 10 32.25 32.00 26.36
C VAL A 10 32.03 32.77 25.07
N PHE A 11 30.88 32.58 24.42
CA PHE A 11 30.35 33.54 23.45
C PHE A 11 29.03 34.08 23.99
N SER A 12 29.14 35.29 24.55
CA SER A 12 28.06 36.11 25.07
C SER A 12 27.53 37.05 23.97
N LEU A 13 26.21 36.95 23.78
CA LEU A 13 25.24 38.05 23.81
C LEU A 13 24.95 38.92 22.55
N LEU A 14 23.64 39.19 22.44
CA LEU A 14 22.92 40.32 21.83
C LEU A 14 22.50 40.19 20.37
N MET A 15 21.30 40.58 19.94
CA MET A 15 19.96 40.86 20.50
C MET A 15 19.06 41.23 19.28
N VAL A 16 17.76 41.39 19.53
CA VAL A 16 16.79 42.18 18.74
C VAL A 16 15.99 41.45 17.63
N GLY A 17 14.80 40.97 18.01
CA GLY A 17 13.55 41.71 17.82
C GLY A 17 12.89 41.74 16.43
N ALA A 18 11.66 41.22 16.34
CA ALA A 18 10.43 41.95 16.00
C ALA A 18 9.36 40.96 15.47
N GLY A 19 8.26 40.83 16.22
CA GLY A 19 7.07 40.14 15.76
C GLY A 19 6.21 41.03 14.85
N CYS A 20 5.33 40.39 14.09
CA CYS A 20 4.07 40.97 13.61
C CYS A 20 3.08 39.83 13.39
N SER A 21 2.20 39.61 14.36
CA SER A 21 0.94 38.87 14.17
C SER A 21 0.02 39.68 13.27
N VAL A 22 -0.44 39.09 12.16
CA VAL A 22 -1.58 39.62 11.40
C VAL A 22 -2.82 38.84 11.83
N ASN A 23 -3.54 39.41 12.79
CA ASN A 23 -4.95 39.14 13.03
C ASN A 23 -5.75 40.14 12.19
N LYS A 24 -6.58 39.65 11.27
CA LYS A 24 -7.67 40.42 10.65
C LYS A 24 -8.99 39.69 10.85
N ASN A 25 -9.62 39.99 11.99
CA ASN A 25 -11.06 39.99 12.11
C ASN A 25 -11.63 41.21 11.38
N LYS A 26 -12.63 40.99 10.52
CA LYS A 26 -13.73 41.91 10.14
C LYS A 26 -14.58 41.17 9.10
N THR A 27 -15.90 41.14 9.10
CA THR A 27 -16.99 41.56 10.00
C THR A 27 -18.26 41.11 9.27
N LYS A 28 -19.30 40.69 10.02
CA LYS A 28 -20.74 40.80 9.73
C LYS A 28 -21.21 40.71 8.26
N THR A 29 -22.19 39.85 8.00
CA THR A 29 -23.59 40.30 7.86
C THR A 29 -24.54 39.13 8.03
N THR A 30 -25.29 39.21 9.13
CA THR A 30 -26.55 38.54 9.37
C THR A 30 -27.57 39.03 8.35
N SER A 31 -28.29 38.12 7.70
CA SER A 31 -29.59 38.43 7.10
C SER A 31 -30.56 37.31 7.45
N THR A 32 -31.27 37.57 8.54
CA THR A 32 -32.51 36.93 8.95
C THR A 32 -33.61 37.35 7.98
N THR A 33 -34.42 36.41 7.48
CA THR A 33 -35.85 36.55 7.11
C THR A 33 -36.32 35.13 6.74
N LYS A 34 -36.90 34.35 7.65
CA LYS A 34 -38.32 34.34 8.04
C LYS A 34 -39.25 34.11 6.83
N ILE A 35 -39.57 32.85 6.52
CA ILE A 35 -40.86 32.51 5.92
C ILE A 35 -41.50 31.41 6.76
N GLN A 36 -42.75 31.70 7.09
CA GLN A 36 -43.61 31.01 8.03
C GLN A 36 -44.11 29.67 7.51
N GLN A 37 -44.42 28.81 8.48
CA GLN A 37 -45.33 27.68 8.39
C GLN A 37 -46.65 28.08 7.68
N THR A 38 -47.23 27.15 6.93
CA THR A 38 -48.50 26.48 7.29
C THR A 38 -48.97 25.58 6.15
N SER A 39 -49.15 24.29 6.44
CA SER A 39 -50.34 23.52 6.06
C SER A 39 -50.28 22.18 6.78
N THR A 40 -51.16 22.04 7.75
CA THR A 40 -51.65 20.80 8.34
C THR A 40 -52.35 19.95 7.28
N VAL A 41 -52.30 18.62 7.42
CA VAL A 41 -53.47 17.69 7.41
C VAL A 41 -52.97 16.23 7.35
N ASN A 42 -53.29 15.51 8.43
CA ASN A 42 -53.67 14.09 8.59
C ASN A 42 -52.86 12.97 7.91
N ASN A 43 -52.38 12.01 8.72
CA ASN A 43 -53.06 10.70 8.75
C ASN A 43 -52.69 9.83 9.96
N GLU A 44 -53.73 9.12 10.37
CA GLU A 44 -53.97 8.32 11.55
C GLU A 44 -53.41 6.89 11.41
N LEU A 45 -53.04 6.27 12.53
CA LEU A 45 -52.80 4.83 12.66
C LEU A 45 -54.09 4.04 12.41
N THR A 46 -54.03 2.94 11.68
CA THR A 46 -54.53 1.59 12.06
C THR A 46 -54.36 0.63 10.88
N SER A 47 -53.55 -0.42 11.00
CA SER A 47 -53.95 -1.76 11.43
C SER A 47 -55.17 -2.33 10.69
N THR A 48 -54.92 -3.24 9.75
CA THR A 48 -55.80 -4.40 9.60
C THR A 48 -54.98 -5.61 9.20
N GLN A 49 -54.96 -6.56 10.13
CA GLN A 49 -54.52 -7.93 9.96
C GLN A 49 -55.55 -8.67 9.08
N LYS A 50 -55.07 -9.58 8.23
CA LYS A 50 -55.85 -10.78 7.90
C LYS A 50 -54.92 -11.98 7.75
N ALA A 51 -55.04 -12.86 8.74
CA ALA A 51 -54.51 -14.21 8.77
C ALA A 51 -55.19 -15.09 7.72
N ASN A 52 -54.48 -16.12 7.25
CA ASN A 52 -55.05 -17.46 7.02
C ASN A 52 -53.93 -18.51 6.90
N ASN A 53 -53.81 -19.30 7.99
CA ASN A 53 -53.69 -20.76 8.09
C ASN A 53 -53.09 -21.57 6.92
N THR A 54 -52.00 -22.33 7.10
CA THR A 54 -51.82 -23.63 7.81
C THR A 54 -51.60 -24.73 6.77
N THR A 55 -50.48 -25.46 6.86
CA THR A 55 -50.45 -26.93 7.10
C THR A 55 -49.12 -27.52 6.61
N SER A 56 -48.39 -28.12 7.56
CA SER A 56 -47.24 -28.99 7.35
C SER A 56 -47.61 -30.27 6.58
N LYS A 57 -46.70 -30.73 5.71
CA LYS A 57 -46.54 -32.18 5.46
C LYS A 57 -45.07 -32.57 5.33
N LYS A 58 -44.75 -33.61 6.09
CA LYS A 58 -43.47 -34.26 6.38
C LYS A 58 -43.20 -35.39 5.39
N LYS A 59 -41.93 -35.54 4.97
CA LYS A 59 -41.17 -36.77 4.58
C LYS A 59 -39.99 -36.30 3.71
N THR A 60 -38.78 -36.86 3.70
CA THR A 60 -38.08 -37.91 4.43
C THR A 60 -36.60 -37.72 4.07
N ALA A 61 -35.71 -38.08 4.99
CA ALA A 61 -34.27 -37.96 4.92
C ALA A 61 -33.63 -38.47 3.61
N THR A 62 -32.57 -37.78 3.19
CA THR A 62 -31.42 -38.42 2.55
C THR A 62 -30.17 -37.70 3.04
N ALA A 63 -29.28 -38.45 3.68
CA ALA A 63 -28.07 -37.96 4.30
C ALA A 63 -27.06 -37.54 3.22
N THR A 64 -26.61 -36.29 3.28
CA THR A 64 -25.45 -35.82 2.52
C THR A 64 -24.53 -35.05 3.46
N LYS A 65 -23.28 -35.54 3.51
CA LYS A 65 -22.09 -35.03 4.19
C LYS A 65 -22.12 -33.53 4.49
N GLN A 66 -22.15 -33.23 5.78
CA GLN A 66 -22.12 -31.89 6.36
C GLN A 66 -20.69 -31.32 6.22
N LYS A 67 -20.48 -30.49 5.20
CA LYS A 67 -19.38 -29.53 5.16
C LYS A 67 -19.63 -28.56 6.31
N LYS A 68 -18.63 -28.40 7.19
CA LYS A 68 -18.65 -27.46 8.32
C LYS A 68 -18.72 -26.03 7.78
N GLU A 69 -19.94 -25.58 7.50
CA GLU A 69 -20.28 -24.19 7.26
C GLU A 69 -20.18 -23.46 8.59
N THR A 70 -19.21 -22.55 8.68
CA THR A 70 -19.20 -21.55 9.75
C THR A 70 -20.39 -20.64 9.50
N SER A 71 -21.51 -20.90 10.19
CA SER A 71 -22.53 -19.88 10.44
C SER A 71 -21.91 -18.78 11.29
N SER A 72 -21.32 -17.77 10.64
CA SER A 72 -21.36 -16.42 11.19
C SER A 72 -22.53 -15.73 10.54
N ASN A 73 -23.33 -15.04 11.34
CA ASN A 73 -24.40 -14.17 10.87
C ASN A 73 -23.75 -12.90 10.28
N SER A 74 -22.94 -13.06 9.23
CA SER A 74 -22.12 -11.98 8.69
C SER A 74 -22.99 -11.14 7.76
N ASN A 75 -23.32 -9.94 8.24
CA ASN A 75 -24.03 -8.92 7.47
C ASN A 75 -23.17 -8.31 6.33
N LEU A 76 -21.96 -8.82 6.14
CA LEU A 76 -21.07 -8.55 5.02
C LEU A 76 -20.59 -9.88 4.45
N LYS A 77 -20.57 -10.00 3.13
CA LYS A 77 -20.11 -11.18 2.40
C LYS A 77 -19.29 -10.77 1.19
N ILE A 78 -18.03 -11.20 1.13
CA ILE A 78 -17.17 -11.02 -0.05
C ILE A 78 -17.46 -12.16 -1.02
N THR A 79 -17.75 -11.85 -2.28
CA THR A 79 -18.25 -12.83 -3.26
C THR A 79 -17.23 -13.25 -4.30
N ASN A 80 -16.19 -12.45 -4.54
CA ASN A 80 -15.19 -12.72 -5.58
C ASN A 80 -13.78 -13.00 -5.06
N LEU A 81 -13.55 -12.91 -3.75
CA LEU A 81 -12.28 -13.14 -3.09
C LEU A 81 -12.51 -13.88 -1.77
N GLN A 82 -11.52 -14.69 -1.38
CA GLN A 82 -11.50 -15.45 -0.14
C GLN A 82 -10.16 -15.25 0.60
N GLN A 83 -10.10 -15.74 1.84
CA GLN A 83 -8.89 -15.68 2.65
C GLN A 83 -7.68 -16.26 1.91
N ASN A 84 -6.60 -15.51 1.89
CA ASN A 84 -5.30 -15.78 1.26
C ASN A 84 -5.30 -15.87 -0.28
N ASP A 85 -6.37 -15.42 -0.95
CA ASP A 85 -6.39 -15.36 -2.42
C ASP A 85 -5.26 -14.48 -2.97
N ILE A 86 -4.77 -14.85 -4.15
CA ILE A 86 -3.70 -14.13 -4.85
C ILE A 86 -4.31 -13.07 -5.77
N VAL A 87 -4.04 -11.80 -5.51
CA VAL A 87 -4.53 -10.66 -6.29
C VAL A 87 -3.40 -9.95 -7.04
N SER A 88 -3.74 -9.30 -8.16
CA SER A 88 -2.81 -8.38 -8.84
C SER A 88 -2.77 -7.02 -8.13
N ARG A 89 -1.86 -6.11 -8.53
CA ARG A 89 -1.78 -4.75 -7.93
C ARG A 89 -3.03 -3.91 -8.13
N ASN A 90 -3.74 -4.14 -9.23
CA ASN A 90 -5.04 -3.56 -9.52
C ASN A 90 -6.05 -4.69 -9.53
N PHE A 91 -7.03 -4.62 -8.64
CA PHE A 91 -8.07 -5.63 -8.52
C PHE A 91 -9.36 -5.00 -8.04
N VAL A 92 -10.45 -5.72 -8.20
CA VAL A 92 -11.79 -5.29 -7.80
C VAL A 92 -12.25 -6.19 -6.67
N ILE A 93 -12.78 -5.60 -5.60
CA ILE A 93 -13.51 -6.32 -4.56
C ILE A 93 -15.01 -6.20 -4.86
N LYS A 94 -15.72 -7.31 -4.72
CA LYS A 94 -17.17 -7.41 -4.86
C LYS A 94 -17.72 -8.20 -3.68
N GLY A 95 -18.90 -7.81 -3.25
CA GLY A 95 -19.58 -8.47 -2.16
C GLY A 95 -21.01 -8.00 -2.03
N GLU A 96 -21.64 -8.43 -0.96
CA GLU A 96 -22.98 -8.02 -0.56
C GLU A 96 -22.93 -7.62 0.92
N ALA A 97 -23.59 -6.53 1.29
CA ALA A 97 -23.62 -6.06 2.67
C ALA A 97 -25.03 -5.61 3.07
N SER A 98 -25.39 -5.70 4.35
CA SER A 98 -26.65 -5.14 4.85
C SER A 98 -26.63 -3.62 4.75
N GLY A 99 -27.82 -3.00 4.67
CA GLY A 99 -27.95 -1.54 4.58
C GLY A 99 -27.20 -0.76 5.68
N THR A 100 -27.04 -1.35 6.87
CA THR A 100 -26.29 -0.74 8.00
C THR A 100 -24.80 -0.57 7.76
N TRP A 101 -24.22 -1.25 6.76
CA TRP A 101 -22.83 -1.05 6.38
C TRP A 101 -22.60 0.27 5.68
N PHE A 102 -23.62 0.81 5.02
CA PHE A 102 -23.52 1.97 4.14
C PHE A 102 -23.95 3.26 4.84
N PHE A 103 -23.32 4.36 4.44
CA PHE A 103 -23.84 5.71 4.61
C PHE A 103 -23.79 6.40 3.26
N GLU A 104 -24.92 6.97 2.83
CA GLU A 104 -25.06 7.56 1.49
C GLU A 104 -24.76 6.58 0.34
N GLY A 105 -24.81 5.27 0.60
CA GLY A 105 -24.53 4.22 -0.37
C GLY A 105 -23.07 3.77 -0.41
N ASP A 106 -22.23 4.30 0.48
CA ASP A 106 -20.80 4.03 0.51
C ASP A 106 -20.32 3.56 1.89
N PHE A 107 -19.20 2.84 1.91
CA PHE A 107 -18.42 2.58 3.11
C PHE A 107 -16.93 2.45 2.78
N LYS A 108 -16.07 2.51 3.79
CA LYS A 108 -14.61 2.62 3.62
C LYS A 108 -13.96 1.24 3.65
N ILE A 109 -12.97 1.05 2.78
CA ILE A 109 -12.05 -0.09 2.79
C ILE A 109 -10.64 0.46 2.97
N VAL A 110 -9.93 -0.04 3.98
CA VAL A 110 -8.53 0.27 4.25
C VAL A 110 -7.68 -0.96 3.99
N VAL A 111 -6.62 -0.81 3.22
CA VAL A 111 -5.68 -1.89 2.95
C VAL A 111 -4.40 -1.62 3.72
N HIS A 112 -4.03 -2.57 4.56
CA HIS A 112 -2.83 -2.53 5.38
C HIS A 112 -1.78 -3.51 4.85
N ASP A 113 -0.52 -3.16 5.05
CA ASP A 113 0.58 -4.09 4.94
C ASP A 113 0.50 -5.09 6.10
N SER A 114 0.50 -6.39 5.80
CA SER A 114 0.43 -7.44 6.82
C SER A 114 1.62 -7.45 7.78
N GLU A 115 2.81 -7.03 7.32
CA GLU A 115 4.03 -7.05 8.13
C GLU A 115 4.15 -5.79 9.00
N SER A 116 4.02 -4.61 8.38
CA SER A 116 4.23 -3.34 9.08
C SER A 116 2.96 -2.73 9.68
N ASN A 117 1.78 -3.25 9.34
CA ASN A 117 0.47 -2.70 9.68
C ASN A 117 0.25 -1.24 9.20
N ASN A 118 1.07 -0.77 8.25
CA ASN A 118 0.92 0.55 7.66
C ASN A 118 -0.18 0.54 6.60
N ILE A 119 -0.91 1.66 6.48
CA ILE A 119 -1.90 1.84 5.41
C ILE A 119 -1.18 1.90 4.06
N VAL A 120 -1.50 0.93 3.19
CA VAL A 120 -1.05 0.88 1.80
C VAL A 120 -1.92 1.75 0.92
N THR A 121 -3.24 1.65 1.07
CA THR A 121 -4.23 2.44 0.32
C THR A 121 -5.58 2.43 1.02
N THR A 122 -6.40 3.44 0.72
CA THR A 122 -7.80 3.52 1.16
C THR A 122 -8.68 3.65 -0.07
N SER A 123 -9.83 2.99 -0.05
CA SER A 123 -10.81 3.02 -1.13
C SER A 123 -12.22 3.04 -0.58
N ILE A 124 -13.18 3.35 -1.46
CA ILE A 124 -14.60 3.38 -1.13
C ILE A 124 -15.30 2.22 -1.81
N ALA A 125 -16.13 1.51 -1.07
CA ALA A 125 -17.04 0.49 -1.58
C ALA A 125 -18.43 1.08 -1.78
N THR A 126 -18.91 1.03 -3.02
CA THR A 126 -20.18 1.66 -3.41
C THR A 126 -21.24 0.61 -3.68
N ALA A 127 -22.40 0.79 -3.07
CA ALA A 127 -23.61 0.01 -3.34
C ALA A 127 -24.00 0.10 -4.83
N LYS A 128 -24.45 -1.03 -5.38
CA LYS A 128 -24.91 -1.11 -6.78
C LYS A 128 -26.41 -0.99 -6.94
N GLU A 129 -27.13 -0.99 -5.83
CA GLU A 129 -28.58 -0.88 -5.77
C GLU A 129 -28.98 0.01 -4.60
N ASN A 130 -30.29 0.15 -4.35
CA ASN A 130 -30.78 0.85 -3.18
C ASN A 130 -30.32 0.16 -1.90
N TRP A 131 -29.55 0.86 -1.08
CA TRP A 131 -28.95 0.33 0.13
C TRP A 131 -29.89 0.37 1.34
N MET A 132 -30.96 1.17 1.31
CA MET A 132 -31.95 1.29 2.39
C MET A 132 -32.98 0.16 2.35
N THR A 133 -32.51 -1.10 2.34
CA THR A 133 -33.37 -2.29 2.29
C THR A 133 -33.02 -3.28 3.38
N LYS A 134 -33.91 -4.26 3.60
CA LYS A 134 -33.69 -5.37 4.54
C LYS A 134 -32.81 -6.49 3.97
N ASN A 135 -32.57 -6.48 2.66
CA ASN A 135 -31.80 -7.50 1.97
C ASN A 135 -30.31 -7.12 1.96
N LEU A 136 -29.45 -8.08 1.62
CA LEU A 136 -28.06 -7.77 1.31
C LEU A 136 -28.00 -7.05 -0.04
N VAL A 137 -27.15 -6.03 -0.11
CA VAL A 137 -27.03 -5.12 -1.24
C VAL A 137 -25.65 -5.31 -1.85
N PRO A 138 -25.55 -5.61 -3.16
CA PRO A 138 -24.27 -5.76 -3.82
C PRO A 138 -23.45 -4.48 -3.77
N PHE A 139 -22.15 -4.59 -3.55
CA PHE A 139 -21.20 -3.48 -3.63
C PHE A 139 -19.99 -3.84 -4.49
N SER A 140 -19.25 -2.81 -4.89
CA SER A 140 -17.92 -3.02 -5.47
C SER A 140 -16.97 -1.86 -5.16
N SER A 141 -15.68 -2.19 -5.04
CA SER A 141 -14.59 -1.24 -4.91
C SER A 141 -13.41 -1.64 -5.79
N THR A 142 -12.69 -0.65 -6.32
CA THR A 142 -11.44 -0.87 -7.07
C THR A 142 -10.27 -0.54 -6.18
N ILE A 143 -9.34 -1.48 -6.04
CA ILE A 143 -8.13 -1.34 -5.23
C ILE A 143 -6.92 -1.18 -6.14
N ASN A 144 -6.09 -0.18 -5.84
CA ASN A 144 -4.79 0.04 -6.46
C ASN A 144 -3.73 0.12 -5.37
N LEU A 145 -2.83 -0.88 -5.33
CA LEU A 145 -1.75 -0.98 -4.35
C LEU A 145 -0.55 -0.07 -4.67
N GLY A 146 -0.57 0.64 -5.80
CA GLY A 146 0.49 1.57 -6.22
C GLY A 146 1.88 0.93 -6.20
N LYS A 147 2.77 1.53 -5.41
CA LYS A 147 4.18 1.14 -5.26
C LYS A 147 4.42 0.11 -4.16
N PHE A 148 3.38 -0.45 -3.54
CA PHE A 148 3.53 -1.48 -2.52
C PHE A 148 4.35 -2.67 -3.04
N GLN A 149 5.32 -3.14 -2.26
CA GLN A 149 6.22 -4.25 -2.64
C GLN A 149 6.11 -5.46 -1.73
N GLY A 150 5.23 -5.44 -0.73
CA GLY A 150 5.03 -6.57 0.17
C GLY A 150 4.29 -7.72 -0.52
N GLU A 151 4.34 -8.89 0.12
CA GLU A 151 3.78 -10.13 -0.39
C GLU A 151 2.35 -10.38 0.08
N GLU A 152 1.93 -9.76 1.18
CA GLU A 152 0.66 -10.00 1.84
C GLU A 152 0.07 -8.71 2.39
N ILE A 153 -1.25 -8.55 2.23
CA ILE A 153 -2.03 -7.40 2.67
C ILE A 153 -3.21 -7.86 3.52
N VAL A 154 -3.63 -7.02 4.45
CA VAL A 154 -4.87 -7.17 5.19
C VAL A 154 -5.85 -6.11 4.67
N VAL A 155 -6.99 -6.56 4.17
CA VAL A 155 -8.08 -5.67 3.74
C VAL A 155 -9.08 -5.57 4.87
N GLU A 156 -9.20 -4.37 5.43
CA GLU A 156 -10.16 -3.99 6.44
C GLU A 156 -11.38 -3.33 5.79
N PHE A 157 -12.57 -3.84 6.07
CA PHE A 157 -13.85 -3.25 5.67
C PHE A 157 -14.43 -2.55 6.89
N GLU A 158 -14.57 -1.23 6.85
CA GLU A 158 -15.14 -0.45 7.95
C GLU A 158 -16.62 -0.16 7.67
N GLN A 159 -17.50 -0.62 8.57
CA GLN A 159 -18.91 -0.24 8.56
C GLN A 159 -19.02 1.28 8.78
N ALA A 160 -19.85 1.95 7.97
CA ALA A 160 -20.05 3.38 8.12
C ALA A 160 -20.63 3.71 9.52
N ASN A 161 -19.99 4.64 10.22
CA ASN A 161 -20.44 5.16 11.50
C ASN A 161 -20.58 6.69 11.45
N PRO A 162 -21.70 7.22 10.92
CA PRO A 162 -21.92 8.66 10.79
C PRO A 162 -21.93 9.41 12.13
N SER A 163 -22.16 8.70 13.23
CA SER A 163 -22.15 9.28 14.58
C SER A 163 -20.74 9.53 15.12
N GLY A 164 -19.71 8.91 14.51
CA GLY A 164 -18.32 8.99 14.96
C GLY A 164 -18.05 8.39 16.34
N LYS A 165 -18.99 7.59 16.86
CA LYS A 165 -18.94 6.99 18.20
C LYS A 165 -18.13 5.69 18.20
N PRO A 166 -16.99 5.61 18.89
CA PRO A 166 -16.13 4.43 18.84
C PRO A 166 -16.81 3.11 19.22
N GLU A 167 -17.83 3.15 20.09
CA GLU A 167 -18.58 1.96 20.48
C GLU A 167 -19.42 1.33 19.34
N LEU A 168 -19.59 2.04 18.23
CA LEU A 168 -20.30 1.58 17.04
C LEU A 168 -19.36 1.19 15.89
N ASP A 169 -18.04 1.39 16.06
CA ASP A 169 -17.07 1.01 15.03
C ASP A 169 -17.03 -0.51 14.89
N LYS A 170 -17.21 -0.98 13.66
CA LYS A 170 -17.17 -2.39 13.31
C LYS A 170 -16.37 -2.56 12.04
N SER A 171 -15.44 -3.50 12.10
CA SER A 171 -14.60 -3.88 10.97
C SER A 171 -14.64 -5.38 10.75
N GLU A 172 -14.52 -5.78 9.49
CA GLU A 172 -14.27 -7.16 9.07
C GLU A 172 -12.97 -7.20 8.27
N PHE A 173 -12.29 -8.34 8.25
CA PHE A 173 -10.95 -8.45 7.66
C PHE A 173 -10.85 -9.66 6.73
N ILE A 174 -10.13 -9.50 5.62
CA ILE A 174 -9.62 -10.62 4.83
C ILE A 174 -8.14 -10.39 4.57
N THR A 175 -7.34 -11.44 4.67
CA THR A 175 -5.93 -11.40 4.25
C THR A 175 -5.84 -11.84 2.80
N LEU A 176 -5.07 -11.14 1.98
CA LEU A 176 -4.84 -11.47 0.58
C LEU A 176 -3.34 -11.47 0.28
N ARG A 177 -2.92 -12.30 -0.66
CA ARG A 177 -1.54 -12.31 -1.15
C ARG A 177 -1.43 -11.50 -2.42
N VAL A 178 -0.35 -10.76 -2.56
CA VAL A 178 -0.09 -9.95 -3.75
C VAL A 178 0.74 -10.77 -4.71
N LYS A 179 0.23 -10.94 -5.94
CA LYS A 179 1.00 -11.49 -7.06
C LYS A 179 2.22 -10.61 -7.24
N GLN A 180 3.36 -11.13 -6.84
CA GLN A 180 4.64 -10.50 -7.09
C GLN A 180 4.85 -10.53 -8.61
N THR A 181 4.56 -9.40 -9.27
CA THR A 181 5.16 -9.17 -10.57
C THR A 181 6.64 -9.25 -10.28
N GLN A 182 7.30 -10.27 -10.78
CA GLN A 182 8.75 -10.31 -10.76
C GLN A 182 9.24 -9.16 -11.66
N THR A 183 9.21 -7.93 -11.14
CA THR A 183 10.42 -7.13 -11.21
C THR A 183 11.45 -8.02 -10.55
N LYS A 184 12.15 -8.82 -11.36
CA LYS A 184 13.54 -9.15 -11.07
C LYS A 184 14.10 -7.92 -10.37
N LYS A 185 14.84 -8.10 -9.29
CA LYS A 185 15.75 -7.05 -8.80
C LYS A 185 16.77 -6.74 -9.92
N ASN A 186 16.32 -6.19 -11.04
CA ASN A 186 17.07 -5.54 -12.11
C ASN A 186 17.42 -4.15 -11.60
N GLY A 187 18.04 -4.15 -10.43
CA GLY A 187 18.41 -3.05 -9.57
C GLY A 187 19.57 -3.43 -8.67
N GLU A 188 19.99 -4.70 -8.65
CA GLU A 188 21.41 -4.97 -8.68
C GLU A 188 21.88 -4.61 -10.09
N VAL A 189 22.37 -3.37 -10.27
CA VAL A 189 23.30 -3.10 -11.38
C VAL A 189 24.31 -4.22 -11.28
N LYS A 190 24.40 -5.10 -12.29
CA LYS A 190 25.41 -6.16 -12.33
C LYS A 190 26.78 -5.50 -12.28
N LYS A 191 27.27 -5.15 -11.09
CA LYS A 191 28.52 -4.47 -10.87
C LYS A 191 29.62 -5.49 -11.16
N GLY A 192 30.73 -5.03 -11.73
CA GLY A 192 31.88 -5.89 -11.98
C GLY A 192 32.25 -6.64 -10.71
N VAL A 193 32.46 -7.94 -10.84
CA VAL A 193 32.75 -8.83 -9.72
C VAL A 193 34.26 -8.98 -9.63
N ALA A 194 34.82 -8.74 -8.45
CA ALA A 194 36.22 -8.98 -8.15
C ALA A 194 36.38 -10.30 -7.38
N LYS A 195 37.31 -11.17 -7.80
CA LYS A 195 37.60 -12.46 -7.15
C LYS A 195 39.09 -12.65 -6.91
N ASP A 196 39.45 -13.67 -6.14
CA ASP A 196 40.83 -14.17 -5.99
C ASP A 196 41.87 -13.12 -5.51
N GLY A 197 41.40 -12.21 -4.65
CA GLY A 197 42.21 -11.12 -4.12
C GLY A 197 42.45 -9.96 -5.10
N CYS A 198 41.86 -10.01 -6.30
CA CYS A 198 41.93 -8.92 -7.25
C CYS A 198 41.01 -7.76 -6.85
N VAL A 199 41.39 -6.56 -7.25
CA VAL A 199 40.70 -5.31 -6.91
C VAL A 199 40.34 -4.57 -8.20
N ILE A 200 39.07 -4.16 -8.31
CA ILE A 200 38.62 -3.23 -9.35
C ILE A 200 38.90 -1.81 -8.86
N SER A 201 39.66 -1.04 -9.64
CA SER A 201 40.09 0.32 -9.30
C SER A 201 40.20 1.21 -10.54
N GLY A 202 40.80 2.40 -10.38
CA GLY A 202 40.85 3.45 -11.40
C GLY A 202 39.62 4.35 -11.35
N CYS A 203 39.73 5.56 -11.89
CA CYS A 203 38.71 6.60 -11.77
C CYS A 203 37.36 6.22 -12.43
N SER A 204 37.37 5.29 -13.38
CA SER A 204 36.17 4.76 -14.05
C SER A 204 35.98 3.25 -13.84
N ASN A 205 36.57 2.67 -12.78
CA ASN A 205 36.57 1.23 -12.51
C ASN A 205 37.12 0.39 -13.68
N GLN A 206 38.10 0.92 -14.39
CA GLN A 206 38.67 0.33 -15.60
C GLN A 206 39.92 -0.52 -15.35
N ILE A 207 40.47 -0.50 -14.14
CA ILE A 207 41.68 -1.24 -13.76
C ILE A 207 41.29 -2.46 -12.93
N CYS A 208 41.83 -3.62 -13.28
CA CYS A 208 41.81 -4.82 -12.46
C CYS A 208 43.27 -5.13 -12.09
N ALA A 209 43.60 -5.14 -10.79
CA ALA A 209 44.97 -5.31 -10.30
C ALA A 209 44.98 -5.97 -8.92
N ASP A 210 46.14 -6.45 -8.45
CA ASP A 210 46.29 -7.04 -7.10
C ASP A 210 46.06 -6.02 -5.97
N LYS A 211 46.12 -4.71 -6.27
CA LYS A 211 45.88 -3.62 -5.32
C LYS A 211 45.11 -2.49 -5.98
N GLY A 212 44.49 -1.65 -5.17
CA GLY A 212 43.84 -0.44 -5.64
C GLY A 212 44.84 0.50 -6.32
N VAL A 213 44.66 0.74 -7.61
CA VAL A 213 45.43 1.69 -8.42
C VAL A 213 44.56 2.89 -8.75
N MET A 214 45.08 4.10 -8.55
CA MET A 214 44.46 5.34 -9.02
C MET A 214 44.95 5.64 -10.44
N SER A 215 44.02 5.88 -11.36
CA SER A 215 44.32 6.32 -12.72
C SER A 215 44.10 7.82 -12.86
N SER A 216 44.51 8.40 -13.99
CA SER A 216 43.94 9.68 -14.40
C SER A 216 42.41 9.56 -14.57
N CYS A 217 41.69 10.66 -14.38
CA CYS A 217 40.22 10.74 -14.51
C CYS A 217 39.76 11.12 -15.93
N GLU A 218 40.57 10.81 -16.95
CA GLU A 218 40.17 10.96 -18.34
C GLU A 218 39.14 9.87 -18.69
N TYR A 219 37.88 10.27 -18.87
CA TYR A 219 36.82 9.33 -19.21
C TYR A 219 36.91 8.87 -20.67
N LYS A 220 36.88 7.55 -20.89
CA LYS A 220 36.78 6.94 -22.22
C LYS A 220 35.52 6.06 -22.28
N PRO A 221 34.67 6.18 -23.32
CA PRO A 221 33.43 5.41 -23.44
C PRO A 221 33.61 3.88 -23.29
N LYS A 222 34.76 3.34 -23.73
CA LYS A 222 35.09 1.92 -23.59
C LYS A 222 35.12 1.41 -22.14
N TYR A 223 35.27 2.28 -21.15
CA TYR A 223 35.29 1.87 -19.74
C TYR A 223 33.94 1.34 -19.25
N GLU A 224 32.84 1.72 -19.91
CA GLU A 224 31.50 1.16 -19.64
C GLU A 224 31.46 -0.36 -19.80
N CYS A 225 32.30 -0.92 -20.68
CA CYS A 225 32.40 -2.36 -20.88
C CYS A 225 32.88 -3.11 -19.62
N TYR A 226 33.68 -2.47 -18.77
CA TYR A 226 34.20 -3.09 -17.55
C TYR A 226 33.23 -3.03 -16.37
N ARG A 227 32.16 -2.23 -16.44
CA ARG A 227 31.19 -2.05 -15.34
C ARG A 227 30.50 -3.33 -14.89
N THR A 228 30.44 -4.33 -15.76
CA THR A 228 29.81 -5.63 -15.51
C THR A 228 30.78 -6.79 -15.68
N ALA A 229 32.06 -6.50 -15.94
CA ALA A 229 33.09 -7.51 -16.22
C ALA A 229 33.62 -8.17 -14.93
N THR A 230 34.18 -9.36 -15.08
CA THR A 230 34.80 -10.09 -13.96
C THR A 230 36.30 -9.78 -13.89
N CYS A 231 36.76 -9.30 -12.73
CA CYS A 231 38.16 -9.06 -12.39
C CYS A 231 38.66 -10.21 -11.52
N GLU A 232 39.52 -11.07 -12.08
CA GLU A 232 40.01 -12.26 -11.39
C GLU A 232 41.45 -12.60 -11.81
N ARG A 233 42.08 -13.52 -11.09
CA ARG A 233 43.46 -13.92 -11.35
C ARG A 233 43.49 -14.76 -12.63
N GLN A 234 44.28 -14.34 -13.60
CA GLN A 234 44.40 -15.02 -14.89
C GLN A 234 45.40 -16.18 -14.80
N ASP A 235 45.47 -17.04 -15.83
CA ASP A 235 46.37 -18.21 -15.88
C ASP A 235 47.86 -17.85 -15.70
N ASN A 236 48.24 -16.60 -15.98
CA ASN A 236 49.59 -16.08 -15.76
C ASN A 236 49.86 -15.61 -14.31
N GLY A 237 48.91 -15.82 -13.39
CA GLY A 237 49.01 -15.45 -11.99
C GLY A 237 48.72 -13.97 -11.68
N ASN A 238 48.50 -13.11 -12.69
CA ASN A 238 48.22 -11.69 -12.51
C ASN A 238 46.72 -11.40 -12.52
N CYS A 239 46.29 -10.37 -11.78
CA CYS A 239 44.92 -9.89 -11.86
C CYS A 239 44.63 -9.26 -13.23
N GLY A 240 43.48 -9.61 -13.81
CA GLY A 240 43.05 -9.11 -15.10
C GLY A 240 41.55 -9.22 -15.35
N TRP A 241 41.09 -8.50 -16.38
CA TRP A 241 39.70 -8.58 -16.81
C TRP A 241 39.46 -9.84 -17.63
N THR A 242 38.53 -10.67 -17.17
CA THR A 242 38.07 -11.88 -17.86
C THR A 242 37.46 -11.53 -19.20
N LYS A 243 38.09 -11.96 -20.29
CA LYS A 243 37.65 -11.66 -21.66
C LYS A 243 36.54 -12.59 -22.13
N ASP A 244 35.41 -12.54 -21.41
CA ASP A 244 34.20 -13.25 -21.80
C ASP A 244 33.59 -12.68 -23.10
N LYS A 245 32.56 -13.35 -23.61
CA LYS A 245 31.88 -12.94 -24.85
C LYS A 245 31.28 -11.53 -24.73
N GLN A 246 30.72 -11.17 -23.58
CA GLN A 246 30.07 -9.88 -23.36
C GLN A 246 31.10 -8.74 -23.40
N LEU A 247 32.21 -8.88 -22.68
CA LEU A 247 33.29 -7.91 -22.63
C LEU A 247 33.97 -7.77 -24.00
N LYS A 248 34.24 -8.89 -24.70
CA LYS A 248 34.80 -8.88 -26.05
C LYS A 248 33.90 -8.14 -27.04
N THR A 249 32.60 -8.46 -27.06
CA THR A 249 31.61 -7.79 -27.93
C THR A 249 31.42 -6.32 -27.58
N CYS A 250 31.55 -5.93 -26.31
CA CYS A 250 31.46 -4.53 -25.93
C CYS A 250 32.71 -3.75 -26.40
N LEU A 251 33.90 -4.29 -26.12
CA LEU A 251 35.17 -3.64 -26.47
C LEU A 251 35.37 -3.56 -27.99
N SER A 252 34.87 -4.52 -28.77
CA SER A 252 35.00 -4.51 -30.23
C SER A 252 34.35 -3.29 -30.89
N LYS A 253 33.39 -2.62 -30.24
CA LYS A 253 32.77 -1.38 -30.72
C LYS A 253 33.72 -0.18 -30.72
N TYR A 254 34.88 -0.31 -30.08
CA TYR A 254 35.86 0.76 -29.88
C TYR A 254 37.24 0.43 -30.48
N ASN A 255 37.36 -0.68 -31.22
CA ASN A 255 38.56 -1.04 -31.97
C ASN A 255 38.35 -0.55 -33.41
N ASN A 256 38.96 0.59 -33.75
CA ASN A 256 39.07 1.08 -35.13
C ASN A 256 40.39 0.59 -35.74
#